data_AF-D0L7M2-F1
#
_entry.id   AF-D0L7M2-F1
#
_cell.length_a   1.000
_cell.length_b   1.000
_cell.length_c   1.000
_cell.angle_alpha   90.00
_cell.angle_beta   90.00
_cell.angle_gamma   90.00
#
_symmetry.space_group_name_H-M   'P 1'
#
loop_
_entity.id
_entity.type
_entity.pdbx_description
1 polymer ?
#
loop_
_entity_poly.entity_id
_entity_poly.type
_entity_poly.pdbx_seq_one_letter_code
_entity_poly.pdbx_strand_id
1 'polypeptide(L)'
;MRESSNPVMRGVVRDNQTGYAGFGAGMAGAGQGAMMNQFGQQTADPYAQPAPPATRQLTIDDVVTKTAITLGVLTISAIVTYFLVDQNEALAMPLMALGAIVGLVLVLVASFGRKQDNPAIVLAYAVFEGLFLGAISFVFAEFVVGDSISAGALIGQAVLGTFGVFFGMLVVYKVGAIRVTPRFTRMLFAGMIGVIVLMLGNLVFGLFSGSAGPLRDGGPIAIIFSLVCIALAAFSFLLDFDAADRLIRAGAPSRAAWGVALGLTVTLVWLYIEILRLLSYFNSD
;
A
#
# COMPACT_ATOMS: atom_id res chain seq x y z
N MET A 1 -21.92 10.95 62.41
CA MET A 1 -21.11 10.61 61.21
C MET A 1 -19.66 10.80 61.59
N ARG A 2 -18.82 9.76 61.48
CA ARG A 2 -17.41 9.84 61.91
C ARG A 2 -16.59 10.36 60.74
N GLU A 3 -16.02 11.56 60.88
CA GLU A 3 -15.08 12.11 59.89
C GLU A 3 -13.74 11.37 59.97
N SER A 4 -13.22 10.96 58.81
CA SER A 4 -11.88 10.40 58.69
C SER A 4 -10.83 11.50 58.92
N SER A 5 -9.87 11.25 59.80
CA SER A 5 -8.76 12.16 60.12
C SER A 5 -7.63 12.15 59.08
N ASN A 6 -7.82 11.45 57.95
CA ASN A 6 -6.82 11.35 56.89
C ASN A 6 -6.98 12.51 55.88
N PRO A 7 -5.99 13.42 55.73
CA PRO A 7 -6.11 14.61 54.87
C PRO A 7 -6.25 14.28 53.38
N VAL A 8 -5.77 13.12 52.94
CA VAL A 8 -5.87 12.68 51.54
C VAL A 8 -7.31 12.30 51.16
N MET A 9 -8.10 11.78 52.11
CA MET A 9 -9.46 11.31 51.84
C MET A 9 -10.53 12.40 52.07
N ARG A 10 -10.14 13.58 52.55
CA ARG A 10 -11.07 14.68 52.83
C ARG A 10 -11.61 15.34 51.55
N GLY A 11 -10.87 15.27 50.43
CA GLY A 11 -11.31 15.80 49.13
C GLY A 11 -12.31 14.91 48.39
N VAL A 12 -12.14 13.58 48.49
CA VAL A 12 -12.90 12.61 47.68
C VAL A 12 -14.37 12.47 48.14
N VAL A 13 -14.66 12.78 49.41
CA VAL A 13 -16.03 12.72 49.95
C VAL A 13 -16.86 13.95 49.56
N ARG A 14 -16.24 15.08 49.18
CA ARG A 14 -16.97 16.27 48.70
C ARG A 14 -17.42 16.14 47.25
N ASP A 15 -16.60 15.56 46.39
CA ASP A 15 -16.90 15.49 44.95
C ASP A 15 -17.90 14.38 44.59
N ASN A 16 -18.21 13.47 45.52
CA ASN A 16 -19.16 12.38 45.28
C ASN A 16 -20.59 12.67 45.79
N GLN A 17 -20.87 13.93 46.16
CA GLN A 17 -22.21 14.37 46.63
C GLN A 17 -22.95 15.26 45.62
N THR A 18 -22.41 15.46 44.42
CA THR A 18 -23.06 16.27 43.38
C THR A 18 -23.31 15.44 42.12
N GLY A 19 -24.54 14.94 41.99
CA GLY A 19 -25.15 14.69 40.68
C GLY A 19 -24.95 13.30 40.07
N TYR A 20 -25.74 12.33 40.54
CA TYR A 20 -26.15 11.19 39.73
C TYR A 20 -26.90 11.70 38.48
N ALA A 21 -26.28 11.65 37.31
CA ALA A 21 -26.97 11.77 36.02
C ALA A 21 -27.33 10.35 35.54
N GLY A 22 -28.59 9.99 35.70
CA GLY A 22 -29.15 8.70 35.30
C GLY A 22 -29.19 8.53 33.79
N PHE A 23 -28.78 7.34 33.35
CA PHE A 23 -29.08 6.79 32.02
C PHE A 23 -30.57 6.42 31.96
N GLY A 24 -31.30 6.97 31.00
CA GLY A 24 -32.62 6.46 30.59
C GLY A 24 -33.83 7.29 31.02
N ALA A 25 -34.09 8.40 30.31
CA ALA A 25 -35.45 8.93 30.13
C ALA A 25 -35.46 9.95 28.98
N GLY A 26 -36.45 9.86 28.10
CA GLY A 26 -36.99 11.04 27.43
C GLY A 26 -36.52 11.37 26.02
N MET A 27 -36.80 10.47 25.08
CA MET A 27 -37.20 10.85 23.72
C MET A 27 -38.55 11.61 23.80
N ALA A 28 -38.57 12.82 24.38
CA ALA A 28 -39.75 13.69 24.49
C ALA A 28 -39.33 15.07 25.04
N GLY A 29 -38.76 15.92 24.19
CA GLY A 29 -38.37 17.28 24.62
C GLY A 29 -38.01 18.25 23.48
N ALA A 30 -38.06 17.81 22.22
CA ALA A 30 -37.71 18.61 21.05
C ALA A 30 -38.68 19.77 20.74
N GLY A 31 -39.67 20.05 21.59
CA GLY A 31 -40.71 21.07 21.36
C GLY A 31 -40.66 22.30 22.27
N GLN A 32 -39.83 22.33 23.32
CA GLN A 32 -39.97 23.34 24.39
C GLN A 32 -38.70 24.13 24.74
N GLY A 33 -37.69 24.13 23.86
CA GLY A 33 -36.51 25.00 23.97
C GLY A 33 -36.59 26.31 23.16
N ALA A 34 -37.59 26.47 22.28
CA ALA A 34 -37.62 27.54 21.29
C ALA A 34 -38.19 28.88 21.78
N MET A 35 -38.71 28.99 23.01
CA MET A 35 -39.36 30.22 23.51
C MET A 35 -38.63 30.92 24.68
N MET A 36 -37.41 30.50 25.03
CA MET A 36 -36.65 31.10 26.15
C MET A 36 -35.34 31.76 25.69
N ASN A 37 -35.21 32.13 24.42
CA ASN A 37 -33.96 32.67 23.85
C ASN A 37 -34.04 34.17 23.55
N GLN A 38 -34.71 34.96 24.40
CA GLN A 38 -34.86 36.41 24.20
C GLN A 38 -34.06 37.27 25.19
N PHE A 39 -33.54 36.73 26.29
CA PHE A 39 -32.75 37.52 27.25
C PHE A 39 -31.66 36.67 27.94
N GLY A 40 -30.51 36.53 27.29
CA GLY A 40 -29.33 35.89 27.88
C GLY A 40 -28.11 36.12 27.00
N GLN A 41 -27.20 36.97 27.46
CA GLN A 41 -25.94 37.26 26.80
C GLN A 41 -25.20 35.94 26.50
N GLN A 42 -24.88 35.74 25.22
CA GLN A 42 -23.97 34.71 24.76
C GLN A 42 -22.58 34.98 25.35
N THR A 43 -22.28 34.40 26.50
CA THR A 43 -20.90 34.17 26.92
C THR A 43 -20.32 33.10 26.00
N ALA A 44 -19.78 33.55 24.87
CA ALA A 44 -18.88 32.75 24.05
C ALA A 44 -17.69 32.36 24.91
N ASP A 45 -17.39 31.07 25.00
CA ASP A 45 -16.28 30.52 25.79
C ASP A 45 -14.96 30.76 25.02
N PRO A 46 -14.09 31.72 25.41
CA PRO A 46 -12.85 32.04 24.69
C PRO A 46 -11.79 30.91 24.66
N TYR A 47 -12.06 29.76 25.27
CA TYR A 47 -11.18 28.59 25.28
C TYR A 47 -11.70 27.40 24.45
N ALA A 48 -12.77 27.59 23.65
CA ALA A 48 -13.18 26.58 22.69
C ALA A 48 -12.08 26.40 21.63
N GLN A 49 -11.22 25.39 21.82
CA GLN A 49 -10.26 24.97 20.82
C GLN A 49 -10.99 24.68 19.50
N PRO A 50 -10.47 25.13 18.34
CA PRO A 50 -11.06 24.78 17.06
C PRO A 50 -11.20 23.26 16.99
N ALA A 51 -12.43 22.77 16.77
CA ALA A 51 -12.64 21.35 16.55
C ALA A 51 -11.67 20.88 15.45
N PRO A 52 -10.95 19.76 15.65
CA PRO A 52 -10.08 19.21 14.62
C PRO A 52 -10.88 19.12 13.31
N PRO A 53 -10.32 19.52 12.16
CA PRO A 53 -11.05 19.51 10.90
C PRO A 53 -11.69 18.14 10.72
N ALA A 54 -13.01 18.13 10.55
CA ALA A 54 -13.81 16.91 10.45
C ALA A 54 -13.16 16.00 9.40
N THR A 55 -12.52 14.94 9.86
CA THR A 55 -11.78 14.04 8.98
C THR A 55 -12.82 13.17 8.30
N ARG A 56 -13.11 13.47 7.03
CA ARG A 56 -14.07 12.71 6.23
C ARG A 56 -13.68 11.23 6.23
N GLN A 57 -14.68 10.37 6.39
CA GLN A 57 -14.50 8.92 6.35
C GLN A 57 -13.99 8.47 4.97
N LEU A 58 -13.19 7.42 4.99
CA LEU A 58 -12.64 6.74 3.82
C LEU A 58 -13.75 6.15 2.95
N THR A 59 -13.73 6.46 1.65
CA THR A 59 -14.64 5.88 0.66
C THR A 59 -13.90 5.02 -0.35
N ILE A 60 -14.63 4.24 -1.15
CA ILE A 60 -14.05 3.49 -2.27
C ILE A 60 -13.45 4.46 -3.30
N ASP A 61 -14.13 5.56 -3.60
CA ASP A 61 -13.68 6.58 -4.55
C ASP A 61 -12.32 7.18 -4.14
N ASP A 62 -12.08 7.32 -2.83
CA ASP A 62 -10.80 7.77 -2.31
C ASP A 62 -9.67 6.78 -2.63
N VAL A 63 -9.92 5.48 -2.48
CA VAL A 63 -8.96 4.43 -2.74
C VAL A 63 -8.66 4.37 -4.23
N VAL A 64 -9.69 4.37 -5.07
CA VAL A 64 -9.56 4.33 -6.54
C VAL A 64 -8.78 5.55 -7.03
N THR A 65 -9.17 6.76 -6.60
CA THR A 65 -8.53 8.01 -7.04
C THR A 65 -7.07 8.06 -6.63
N LYS A 66 -6.73 7.73 -5.38
CA LYS A 66 -5.33 7.79 -4.91
C LYS A 66 -4.47 6.71 -5.53
N THR A 67 -5.02 5.51 -5.74
CA THR A 67 -4.33 4.46 -6.47
C THR A 67 -4.06 4.88 -7.92
N ALA A 68 -5.05 5.48 -8.60
CA ALA A 68 -4.87 6.00 -9.95
C ALA A 68 -3.82 7.11 -10.03
N ILE A 69 -3.79 8.03 -9.06
CA ILE A 69 -2.75 9.08 -8.98
C ILE A 69 -1.37 8.45 -8.78
N THR A 70 -1.23 7.54 -7.81
CA THR A 70 0.04 6.87 -7.52
C THR A 70 0.56 6.08 -8.72
N LEU A 71 -0.30 5.29 -9.38
CA LEU A 71 0.06 4.55 -10.59
C LEU A 71 0.36 5.48 -11.76
N GLY A 72 -0.37 6.60 -11.90
CA GLY A 72 -0.11 7.60 -12.94
C GLY A 72 1.27 8.24 -12.78
N VAL A 73 1.63 8.65 -11.55
CA VAL A 73 2.96 9.22 -11.26
C VAL A 73 4.06 8.18 -11.49
N LEU A 74 3.86 6.94 -11.05
CA LEU A 74 4.80 5.85 -11.29
C LEU A 74 5.00 5.61 -12.79
N THR A 75 3.92 5.54 -13.55
CA THR A 75 3.96 5.28 -15.00
C THR A 75 4.68 6.40 -15.74
N ILE A 76 4.38 7.67 -15.42
CA ILE A 76 5.08 8.81 -16.02
C ILE A 76 6.57 8.75 -15.71
N SER A 77 6.93 8.49 -14.45
CA SER A 77 8.34 8.37 -14.03
C SER A 77 9.05 7.22 -14.74
N ALA A 78 8.38 6.07 -14.92
CA ALA A 78 8.91 4.93 -15.65
C ALA A 78 9.14 5.23 -17.13
N ILE A 79 8.19 5.89 -17.80
CA ILE A 79 8.32 6.30 -19.20
C ILE A 79 9.49 7.28 -19.36
N VAL A 80 9.56 8.31 -18.51
CA VAL A 80 10.67 9.29 -18.53
C VAL A 80 12.01 8.58 -18.34
N THR A 81 12.09 7.65 -17.39
CA THR A 81 13.33 6.93 -17.10
C THR A 81 13.74 6.02 -18.24
N TYR A 82 12.80 5.31 -18.86
CA TYR A 82 13.06 4.48 -20.03
C TYR A 82 13.74 5.31 -21.14
N PHE A 83 13.18 6.47 -21.50
CA PHE A 83 13.77 7.33 -22.54
C PHE A 83 15.10 7.96 -22.15
N LEU A 84 15.32 8.25 -20.86
CA LEU A 84 16.62 8.73 -20.39
C LEU A 84 17.70 7.66 -20.51
N VAL A 85 17.36 6.40 -20.22
CA VAL A 85 18.27 5.26 -20.36
C VAL A 85 18.52 4.92 -21.82
N ASP A 86 17.50 5.00 -22.67
CA ASP A 86 17.61 4.83 -24.13
C ASP A 86 18.60 5.83 -24.76
N GLN A 87 18.62 7.07 -24.26
CA GLN A 87 19.59 8.08 -24.71
C GLN A 87 21.00 7.89 -24.13
N ASN A 88 21.12 7.24 -22.97
CA ASN A 88 22.39 7.02 -22.30
C ASN A 88 22.32 5.75 -21.43
N GLU A 89 22.73 4.63 -22.01
CA GLU A 89 22.70 3.31 -21.37
C GLU A 89 23.47 3.26 -20.04
N ALA A 90 24.49 4.12 -19.87
CA ALA A 90 25.23 4.22 -18.62
C ALA A 90 24.37 4.64 -17.42
N LEU A 91 23.17 5.19 -17.67
CA LEU A 91 22.20 5.56 -16.64
C LEU A 91 21.34 4.37 -16.15
N ALA A 92 21.32 3.23 -16.86
CA ALA A 92 20.47 2.08 -16.52
C ALA A 92 20.73 1.58 -15.09
N MET A 93 21.97 1.19 -14.80
CA MET A 93 22.38 0.67 -13.49
C MET A 93 22.21 1.67 -12.34
N PRO A 94 22.68 2.94 -12.42
CA PRO A 94 22.53 3.89 -11.32
C PRO A 94 21.07 4.27 -11.07
N LEU A 95 20.22 4.43 -12.10
CA LEU A 95 18.80 4.73 -11.90
C LEU A 95 18.04 3.53 -11.34
N MET A 96 18.36 2.32 -11.79
CA MET A 96 17.81 1.08 -11.23
C MET A 96 18.19 0.93 -9.75
N ALA A 97 19.47 1.10 -9.40
CA ALA A 97 19.93 1.00 -8.02
C ALA A 97 19.33 2.11 -7.14
N LEU A 98 19.29 3.35 -7.63
CA LEU A 98 18.69 4.47 -6.91
C LEU A 98 17.20 4.22 -6.66
N GLY A 99 16.45 3.82 -7.68
CA GLY A 99 15.03 3.52 -7.57
C GLY A 99 14.76 2.37 -6.60
N ALA A 100 15.49 1.26 -6.71
CA ALA A 100 15.33 0.11 -5.84
C ALA A 100 15.65 0.42 -4.37
N ILE A 101 16.77 1.11 -4.11
CA ILE A 101 17.21 1.43 -2.74
C ILE A 101 16.28 2.47 -2.11
N VAL A 102 16.01 3.57 -2.82
CA VAL A 102 15.17 4.64 -2.27
C VAL A 102 13.72 4.19 -2.16
N GLY A 103 13.21 3.43 -3.13
CA GLY A 103 11.88 2.80 -3.08
C GLY A 103 11.73 1.90 -1.86
N LEU A 104 12.70 1.00 -1.62
CA LEU A 104 12.73 0.16 -0.43
C LEU A 104 12.75 1.00 0.85
N VAL A 105 13.65 1.98 0.96
CA VAL A 105 13.73 2.84 2.15
C VAL A 105 12.41 3.58 2.40
N LEU A 106 11.78 4.12 1.36
CA LEU A 106 10.50 4.82 1.49
C LEU A 106 9.37 3.89 1.93
N VAL A 107 9.30 2.65 1.41
CA VAL A 107 8.28 1.69 1.82
C VAL A 107 8.48 1.25 3.28
N LEU A 108 9.74 1.08 3.72
CA LEU A 108 10.07 0.77 5.10
C LEU A 108 9.75 1.94 6.04
N VAL A 109 10.06 3.17 5.64
CA VAL A 109 9.72 4.39 6.41
C VAL A 109 8.21 4.59 6.49
N ALA A 110 7.47 4.34 5.40
CA ALA A 110 6.02 4.40 5.39
C ALA A 110 5.41 3.37 6.36
N SER A 111 5.90 2.13 6.29
CA SER A 111 5.40 0.99 7.05
C SER A 111 5.77 1.07 8.53
N PHE A 112 7.05 1.20 8.87
CA PHE A 112 7.52 1.25 10.26
C PHE A 112 7.26 2.59 10.92
N GLY A 113 7.34 3.68 10.15
CA GLY A 113 7.04 5.02 10.67
C GLY A 113 5.54 5.28 10.86
N ARG A 114 4.66 4.36 10.42
CA ARG A 114 3.20 4.56 10.37
C ARG A 114 2.82 5.85 9.64
N LYS A 115 3.57 6.20 8.60
CA LYS A 115 3.40 7.42 7.80
C LYS A 115 2.77 7.15 6.44
N GLN A 116 2.17 5.98 6.26
CA GLN A 116 1.47 5.56 5.05
C GLN A 116 0.33 6.51 4.63
N ASP A 117 -0.20 7.30 5.56
CA ASP A 117 -1.24 8.30 5.29
C ASP A 117 -0.70 9.60 4.65
N ASN A 118 0.62 9.74 4.52
CA ASN A 118 1.26 10.94 3.99
C ASN A 118 1.39 10.85 2.44
N PRO A 119 0.68 11.71 1.68
CA PRO A 119 0.75 11.72 0.22
C PRO A 119 2.18 11.91 -0.31
N ALA A 120 2.99 12.74 0.36
CA ALA A 120 4.34 13.03 -0.11
C ALA A 120 5.22 11.77 -0.11
N ILE A 121 5.06 10.88 0.88
CA ILE A 121 5.82 9.63 0.94
C ILE A 121 5.37 8.67 -0.15
N VAL A 122 4.05 8.52 -0.35
CA VAL A 122 3.49 7.62 -1.36
C VAL A 122 3.84 8.06 -2.78
N LEU A 123 3.78 9.37 -3.06
CA LEU A 123 4.14 9.91 -4.37
C LEU A 123 5.65 9.89 -4.60
N ALA A 124 6.46 10.16 -3.58
CA ALA A 124 7.91 9.97 -3.69
C ALA A 124 8.24 8.51 -4.01
N TYR A 125 7.61 7.56 -3.30
CA TYR A 125 7.76 6.13 -3.57
C TYR A 125 7.41 5.80 -5.02
N ALA A 126 6.27 6.30 -5.52
CA ALA A 126 5.86 6.10 -6.91
C ALA A 126 6.90 6.63 -7.92
N VAL A 127 7.50 7.78 -7.68
CA VAL A 127 8.56 8.33 -8.55
C VAL A 127 9.77 7.42 -8.56
N PHE A 128 10.32 7.06 -7.40
CA PHE A 128 11.52 6.23 -7.31
C PHE A 128 11.32 4.80 -7.81
N GLU A 129 10.15 4.21 -7.55
CA GLU A 129 9.79 2.94 -8.18
C GLU A 129 9.63 3.07 -9.68
N GLY A 130 9.08 4.18 -10.17
CA GLY A 130 9.05 4.46 -11.60
C GLY A 130 10.45 4.51 -12.20
N LEU A 131 11.43 5.11 -11.51
CA LEU A 131 12.83 5.08 -11.97
C LEU A 131 13.36 3.64 -12.08
N PHE A 132 13.10 2.83 -11.06
CA PHE A 132 13.49 1.42 -11.06
C PHE A 132 12.82 0.64 -12.19
N LEU A 133 11.50 0.78 -12.36
CA LEU A 133 10.69 0.11 -13.37
C LEU A 133 11.07 0.52 -14.78
N GLY A 134 11.32 1.80 -15.04
CA GLY A 134 11.75 2.28 -16.36
C GLY A 134 13.12 1.70 -16.74
N ALA A 135 14.08 1.77 -15.81
CA ALA A 135 15.43 1.26 -16.06
C ALA A 135 15.45 -0.27 -16.20
N ILE A 136 14.75 -1.01 -15.34
CA ILE A 136 14.69 -2.47 -15.43
C ILE A 136 13.97 -2.92 -16.70
N SER A 137 12.92 -2.22 -17.13
CA SER A 137 12.20 -2.55 -18.37
C SER A 137 13.10 -2.39 -19.60
N PHE A 138 13.91 -1.32 -19.63
CA PHE A 138 14.93 -1.15 -20.66
C PHE A 138 15.95 -2.30 -20.61
N VAL A 139 16.44 -2.67 -19.42
CA VAL A 139 17.44 -3.73 -19.29
C VAL A 139 16.92 -5.08 -19.78
N PHE A 140 15.68 -5.45 -19.46
CA PHE A 140 15.07 -6.68 -19.96
C PHE A 140 14.81 -6.63 -21.46
N ALA A 141 14.35 -5.49 -21.98
CA ALA A 141 14.10 -5.34 -23.41
C ALA A 141 15.39 -5.42 -24.24
N GLU A 142 16.40 -4.63 -23.88
CA GLU A 142 17.60 -4.46 -24.70
C GLU A 142 18.67 -5.52 -24.42
N PHE A 143 18.96 -5.80 -23.14
CA PHE A 143 20.10 -6.66 -22.78
C PHE A 143 19.74 -8.14 -22.58
N VAL A 144 18.46 -8.48 -22.38
CA VAL A 144 18.03 -9.86 -22.15
C VAL A 144 17.35 -10.44 -23.39
N VAL A 145 16.50 -9.66 -24.05
CA VAL A 145 15.69 -10.14 -25.19
C VAL A 145 16.26 -9.67 -26.54
N GLY A 146 16.77 -8.44 -26.62
CA GLY A 146 17.42 -7.92 -27.82
C GLY A 146 16.49 -7.91 -29.04
N ASP A 147 16.97 -8.41 -30.19
CA ASP A 147 16.27 -8.37 -31.49
C ASP A 147 15.09 -9.36 -31.63
N SER A 148 14.85 -10.26 -30.66
CA SER A 148 13.84 -11.32 -30.82
C SER A 148 12.40 -10.80 -30.74
N ILE A 149 12.17 -9.70 -30.01
CA ILE A 149 10.88 -9.02 -29.93
C ILE A 149 11.11 -7.51 -29.76
N SER A 150 10.19 -6.68 -30.26
CA SER A 150 10.30 -5.24 -29.98
C SER A 150 10.13 -4.96 -28.49
N ALA A 151 10.98 -4.09 -27.94
CA ALA A 151 10.93 -3.66 -26.54
C ALA A 151 9.50 -3.25 -26.10
N GLY A 152 8.80 -2.51 -26.97
CA GLY A 152 7.42 -2.09 -26.73
C GLY A 152 6.42 -3.25 -26.67
N ALA A 153 6.63 -4.33 -27.42
CA ALA A 153 5.76 -5.50 -27.36
C ALA A 153 5.96 -6.30 -26.06
N LEU A 154 7.20 -6.50 -25.61
CA LEU A 154 7.51 -7.16 -24.33
C LEU A 154 6.88 -6.39 -23.15
N ILE A 155 7.16 -5.09 -23.09
CA ILE A 155 6.64 -4.20 -22.04
C ILE A 155 5.11 -4.14 -22.13
N GLY A 156 4.55 -4.00 -23.33
CA GLY A 156 3.11 -3.98 -23.55
C GLY A 156 2.42 -5.26 -23.07
N GLN A 157 2.97 -6.43 -23.37
CA GLN A 157 2.46 -7.71 -22.87
C GLN A 157 2.55 -7.80 -21.34
N ALA A 158 3.66 -7.36 -20.74
CA ALA A 158 3.83 -7.36 -19.29
C ALA A 158 2.81 -6.45 -18.60
N VAL A 159 2.58 -5.24 -19.14
CA VAL A 159 1.55 -4.31 -18.65
C VAL A 159 0.15 -4.91 -18.78
N LEU A 160 -0.17 -5.48 -19.96
CA LEU A 160 -1.46 -6.13 -20.18
C LEU A 160 -1.68 -7.31 -19.25
N GLY A 161 -0.65 -8.14 -19.02
CA GLY A 161 -0.70 -9.26 -18.08
C GLY A 161 -0.92 -8.78 -16.65
N THR A 162 -0.22 -7.73 -16.23
CA THR A 162 -0.32 -7.17 -14.88
C THR A 162 -1.72 -6.63 -14.60
N PHE A 163 -2.26 -5.80 -15.51
CA PHE A 163 -3.62 -5.28 -15.37
C PHE A 163 -4.67 -6.39 -15.53
N GLY A 164 -4.45 -7.36 -16.43
CA GLY A 164 -5.33 -8.51 -16.60
C GLY A 164 -5.48 -9.33 -15.32
N VAL A 165 -4.36 -9.64 -14.65
CA VAL A 165 -4.36 -10.33 -13.36
C VAL A 165 -4.96 -9.44 -12.28
N PHE A 166 -4.61 -8.15 -12.20
CA PHE A 166 -5.18 -7.22 -11.22
C PHE A 166 -6.71 -7.17 -11.30
N PHE A 167 -7.27 -6.93 -12.49
CA PHE A 167 -8.71 -6.89 -12.71
C PHE A 167 -9.36 -8.26 -12.49
N GLY A 168 -8.71 -9.34 -12.92
CA GLY A 168 -9.17 -10.71 -12.66
C GLY A 168 -9.30 -10.99 -11.16
N MET A 169 -8.28 -10.64 -10.37
CA MET A 169 -8.29 -10.80 -8.92
C MET A 169 -9.30 -9.89 -8.23
N LEU A 170 -9.51 -8.67 -8.75
CA LEU A 170 -10.56 -7.77 -8.27
C LEU A 170 -11.95 -8.39 -8.45
N VAL A 171 -12.24 -8.99 -9.62
CA VAL A 171 -13.49 -9.69 -9.87
C VAL A 171 -13.66 -10.89 -8.94
N VAL A 172 -12.62 -11.71 -8.78
CA VAL A 172 -12.61 -12.86 -7.87
C VAL A 172 -12.93 -12.45 -6.43
N TYR A 173 -12.33 -11.34 -5.96
CA TYR A 173 -12.60 -10.77 -4.65
C TYR A 173 -14.03 -10.27 -4.53
N LYS A 174 -14.51 -9.48 -5.50
CA LYS A 174 -15.85 -8.87 -5.49
C LYS A 174 -16.97 -9.92 -5.50
N VAL A 175 -16.79 -11.01 -6.25
CA VAL A 175 -17.75 -12.13 -6.28
C VAL A 175 -17.68 -12.96 -5.00
N GLY A 176 -16.62 -12.81 -4.20
CA GLY A 176 -16.39 -13.58 -2.99
C GLY A 176 -16.05 -15.04 -3.26
N ALA A 177 -15.54 -15.34 -4.46
CA ALA A 177 -15.16 -16.69 -4.88
C ALA A 177 -14.02 -17.25 -4.02
N ILE A 178 -13.10 -16.37 -3.57
CA ILE A 178 -12.03 -16.70 -2.62
C ILE A 178 -12.16 -15.81 -1.39
N ARG A 179 -12.30 -16.43 -0.20
CA ARG A 179 -12.41 -15.71 1.07
C ARG A 179 -11.04 -15.58 1.74
N VAL A 180 -10.68 -14.35 2.11
CA VAL A 180 -9.46 -14.08 2.89
C VAL A 180 -9.68 -14.51 4.34
N THR A 181 -9.22 -15.71 4.66
CA THR A 181 -9.25 -16.25 6.03
C THR A 181 -7.92 -16.01 6.74
N PRO A 182 -7.88 -15.97 8.08
CA PRO A 182 -6.62 -15.86 8.82
C PRO A 182 -5.61 -16.96 8.48
N ARG A 183 -6.08 -18.16 8.10
CA ARG A 183 -5.22 -19.27 7.64
C ARG A 183 -4.60 -18.96 6.27
N PHE A 184 -5.40 -18.46 5.33
CA PHE A 184 -4.95 -18.04 4.01
C PHE A 184 -3.90 -16.93 4.11
N THR A 185 -4.17 -15.89 4.91
CA THR A 185 -3.22 -14.80 5.15
C THR A 185 -1.89 -15.31 5.69
N ARG A 186 -1.89 -16.19 6.72
CA ARG A 186 -0.65 -16.77 7.27
C ARG A 186 0.11 -17.61 6.24
N MET A 187 -0.60 -18.39 5.43
CA MET A 187 0.01 -19.19 4.37
C MET A 187 0.69 -18.30 3.32
N LEU A 188 0.01 -17.24 2.87
CA LEU A 188 0.60 -16.29 1.92
C LEU A 188 1.81 -15.57 2.51
N PHE A 189 1.73 -15.09 3.75
CA PHE A 189 2.87 -14.45 4.42
C PHE A 189 4.06 -15.41 4.53
N ALA A 190 3.85 -16.67 4.88
CA ALA A 190 4.90 -17.68 4.90
C ALA A 190 5.51 -17.90 3.49
N GLY A 191 4.66 -17.95 2.46
CA GLY A 191 5.09 -18.04 1.05
C GLY A 191 5.93 -16.84 0.61
N MET A 192 5.51 -15.61 0.94
CA MET A 192 6.26 -14.39 0.65
C MET A 192 7.63 -14.39 1.32
N ILE A 193 7.71 -14.79 2.60
CA ILE A 193 8.99 -14.92 3.31
C ILE A 193 9.87 -15.98 2.63
N GLY A 194 9.30 -17.12 2.25
CA GLY A 194 10.01 -18.17 1.53
C GLY A 194 10.61 -17.67 0.21
N VAL A 195 9.84 -16.94 -0.59
CA VAL A 195 10.32 -16.33 -1.84
C VAL A 195 11.43 -15.33 -1.57
N ILE A 196 11.28 -14.44 -0.58
CA ILE A 196 12.32 -13.46 -0.23
C ILE A 196 13.61 -14.17 0.18
N VAL A 197 13.53 -15.21 1.02
CA VAL A 197 14.71 -15.99 1.45
C VAL A 197 15.38 -16.66 0.25
N LEU A 198 14.61 -17.25 -0.67
CA LEU A 198 15.14 -17.84 -1.89
C LEU A 198 15.79 -16.80 -2.81
N MET A 199 15.18 -15.62 -2.95
CA MET A 199 15.74 -14.51 -3.74
C MET A 199 17.04 -13.99 -3.13
N LEU A 200 17.13 -13.88 -1.81
CA LEU A 200 18.35 -13.49 -1.10
C LEU A 200 19.43 -14.57 -1.22
N GLY A 201 19.06 -15.84 -1.09
CA GLY A 201 19.96 -16.97 -1.31
C GLY A 201 20.54 -16.96 -2.73
N ASN A 202 19.70 -16.71 -3.74
CA ASN A 202 20.14 -16.58 -5.12
C ASN A 202 21.00 -15.34 -5.35
N LEU A 203 20.72 -14.21 -4.68
CA LEU A 203 21.57 -13.02 -4.73
C LEU A 203 22.98 -13.34 -4.20
N VAL A 204 23.06 -13.97 -3.02
CA VAL A 204 24.33 -14.38 -2.41
C VAL A 204 25.06 -15.36 -3.34
N PHE A 205 24.37 -16.38 -3.85
CA PHE A 205 24.95 -17.30 -4.82
C PHE A 205 25.51 -16.57 -6.05
N GLY A 206 24.79 -15.59 -6.59
CA GLY A 206 25.25 -14.83 -7.75
C GLY A 206 26.49 -13.98 -7.47
N LEU A 207 26.62 -13.42 -6.26
CA LEU A 207 27.81 -12.68 -5.85
C LEU A 207 29.07 -13.57 -5.77
N PHE A 208 28.92 -14.84 -5.38
CA PHE A 208 30.05 -15.78 -5.27
C PHE A 208 30.35 -16.52 -6.57
N SER A 209 29.35 -16.81 -7.39
CA SER A 209 29.51 -17.59 -8.62
C SER A 209 29.72 -16.74 -9.88
N GLY A 210 29.42 -15.44 -9.83
CA GLY A 210 29.41 -14.57 -11.01
C GLY A 210 28.29 -14.87 -12.01
N SER A 211 27.33 -15.73 -11.65
CA SER A 211 26.19 -16.12 -12.50
C SER A 211 24.86 -15.64 -11.92
N ALA A 212 23.81 -15.54 -12.74
CA ALA A 212 22.47 -15.15 -12.28
C ALA A 212 21.87 -16.14 -11.26
N GLY A 213 22.37 -17.37 -11.20
CA GLY A 213 21.93 -18.44 -10.31
C GLY A 213 20.73 -19.24 -10.85
N PRO A 214 20.48 -20.45 -10.30
CA PRO A 214 19.50 -21.40 -10.86
C PRO A 214 18.04 -20.94 -10.82
N LEU A 215 17.73 -19.89 -10.05
CA LEU A 215 16.38 -19.33 -9.97
C LEU A 215 16.17 -18.20 -10.99
N ARG A 216 17.23 -17.75 -11.68
CA ARG A 216 17.19 -16.62 -12.60
C ARG A 216 17.93 -16.84 -13.92
N ASP A 217 18.39 -18.06 -14.18
CA ASP A 217 19.15 -18.45 -15.37
C ASP A 217 18.28 -18.65 -16.63
N GLY A 218 16.96 -18.51 -16.53
CA GLY A 218 16.03 -18.76 -17.64
C GLY A 218 15.70 -20.24 -17.86
N GLY A 219 16.27 -21.15 -17.07
CA GLY A 219 15.98 -22.57 -17.16
C GLY A 219 14.57 -22.94 -16.66
N PRO A 220 14.16 -24.22 -16.78
CA PRO A 220 12.86 -24.70 -16.32
C PRO A 220 12.58 -24.39 -14.84
N ILE A 221 13.62 -24.38 -14.00
CA ILE A 221 13.52 -24.03 -12.58
C ILE A 221 13.18 -22.54 -12.40
N ALA A 222 13.82 -21.65 -13.16
CA ALA A 222 13.55 -20.21 -13.12
C ALA A 222 12.11 -19.89 -13.57
N ILE A 223 11.60 -20.60 -14.60
CA ILE A 223 10.21 -20.47 -15.06
C ILE A 223 9.22 -20.89 -13.97
N ILE A 224 9.41 -22.07 -13.36
CA ILE A 224 8.54 -22.54 -12.27
C ILE A 224 8.57 -21.56 -11.09
N PHE A 225 9.76 -21.08 -10.72
CA PHE A 225 9.92 -20.12 -9.65
C PHE A 225 9.19 -18.80 -9.93
N SER A 226 9.30 -18.28 -11.15
CA SER A 226 8.58 -17.05 -11.55
C SER A 226 7.07 -17.25 -11.53
N LEU A 227 6.55 -18.40 -12.02
CA LEU A 227 5.12 -18.72 -11.93
C LEU A 227 4.61 -18.77 -10.48
N VAL A 228 5.40 -19.32 -9.56
CA VAL A 228 5.08 -19.30 -8.12
C VAL A 228 5.04 -17.88 -7.58
N CYS A 229 6.01 -17.03 -7.96
CA CYS A 229 6.04 -15.63 -7.55
C CYS A 229 4.84 -14.84 -8.10
N ILE A 230 4.47 -15.05 -9.37
CA ILE A 230 3.28 -14.46 -10.00
C ILE A 230 2.01 -14.87 -9.27
N ALA A 231 1.86 -16.16 -8.96
CA ALA A 231 0.71 -16.66 -8.21
C ALA A 231 0.63 -16.03 -6.81
N LEU A 232 1.75 -15.94 -6.10
CA LEU A 232 1.81 -15.28 -4.79
C LEU A 232 1.46 -13.80 -4.87
N ALA A 233 2.01 -13.06 -5.84
CA ALA A 233 1.68 -11.66 -6.06
C ALA A 233 0.18 -11.47 -6.40
N ALA A 234 -0.37 -12.33 -7.27
CA ALA A 234 -1.79 -12.31 -7.59
C ALA A 234 -2.67 -12.55 -6.34
N PHE A 235 -2.32 -13.52 -5.50
CA PHE A 235 -3.04 -13.78 -4.26
C PHE A 235 -2.87 -12.68 -3.21
N SER A 236 -1.73 -11.97 -3.19
CA SER A 236 -1.53 -10.80 -2.33
C SER A 236 -2.53 -9.69 -2.62
N PHE A 237 -3.01 -9.53 -3.87
CA PHE A 237 -4.10 -8.58 -4.15
C PHE A 237 -5.38 -8.87 -3.38
N LEU A 238 -5.69 -10.15 -3.08
CA LEU A 238 -6.85 -10.46 -2.24
C LEU A 238 -6.67 -9.90 -0.83
N LEU A 239 -5.44 -9.93 -0.29
CA LEU A 239 -5.12 -9.33 1.00
C LEU A 239 -5.23 -7.81 0.95
N ASP A 240 -4.76 -7.19 -0.14
CA ASP A 240 -4.84 -5.74 -0.32
C ASP A 240 -6.29 -5.26 -0.41
N PHE A 241 -7.14 -5.95 -1.16
CA PHE A 241 -8.56 -5.64 -1.26
C PHE A 241 -9.31 -5.86 0.06
N ASP A 242 -9.00 -6.95 0.79
CA ASP A 242 -9.55 -7.21 2.13
C ASP A 242 -9.10 -6.15 3.14
N ALA A 243 -7.84 -5.68 3.07
CA ALA A 243 -7.36 -4.59 3.90
C ALA A 243 -8.09 -3.28 3.61
N ALA A 244 -8.29 -2.95 2.33
CA ALA A 244 -9.03 -1.76 1.90
C ALA A 244 -10.49 -1.78 2.42
N ASP A 245 -11.19 -2.89 2.23
CA ASP A 245 -12.57 -3.08 2.68
C ASP A 245 -12.69 -2.97 4.22
N ARG A 246 -11.74 -3.55 4.96
CA ARG A 246 -11.72 -3.44 6.43
C ARG A 246 -11.52 -2.01 6.90
N LEU A 247 -10.66 -1.22 6.24
CA LEU A 247 -10.44 0.18 6.59
C LEU A 247 -11.69 1.04 6.31
N ILE A 248 -12.37 0.79 5.19
CA ILE A 248 -13.64 1.47 4.87
C ILE A 248 -14.71 1.12 5.90
N ARG A 249 -14.88 -0.17 6.22
CA ARG A 249 -15.85 -0.64 7.23
C ARG A 249 -15.55 -0.13 8.63
N ALA A 250 -14.26 0.05 8.96
CA ALA A 250 -13.83 0.62 10.24
C ALA A 250 -14.01 2.16 10.32
N GLY A 251 -14.44 2.82 9.23
CA GLY A 251 -14.60 4.26 9.21
C GLY A 251 -13.27 5.02 9.31
N ALA A 252 -12.18 4.45 8.79
CA ALA A 252 -10.86 5.06 8.81
C ALA A 252 -10.88 6.47 8.17
N PRO A 253 -9.96 7.38 8.54
CA PRO A 253 -9.89 8.70 7.91
C PRO A 253 -9.54 8.58 6.42
N SER A 254 -10.04 9.49 5.59
CA SER A 254 -9.81 9.51 4.13
C SER A 254 -8.34 9.53 3.70
N ARG A 255 -7.43 9.95 4.59
CA ARG A 255 -5.98 9.91 4.37
C ARG A 255 -5.43 8.48 4.31
N ALA A 256 -6.09 7.52 4.97
CA ALA A 256 -5.69 6.11 4.97
C ALA A 256 -5.73 5.47 3.57
N ALA A 257 -6.47 6.05 2.63
CA ALA A 257 -6.45 5.62 1.23
C ALA A 257 -5.06 5.74 0.58
N TRP A 258 -4.17 6.62 1.07
CA TRP A 258 -2.79 6.69 0.61
C TRP A 258 -2.02 5.41 0.95
N GLY A 259 -2.23 4.86 2.14
CA GLY A 259 -1.62 3.59 2.53
C GLY A 259 -2.15 2.40 1.72
N VAL A 260 -3.46 2.37 1.44
CA VAL A 260 -4.05 1.36 0.54
C VAL A 260 -3.47 1.47 -0.87
N ALA A 261 -3.38 2.68 -1.40
CA ALA A 261 -2.78 2.93 -2.72
C ALA A 261 -1.31 2.50 -2.78
N LEU A 262 -0.54 2.75 -1.72
CA LEU A 262 0.85 2.30 -1.61
C LEU A 262 0.93 0.77 -1.67
N GLY A 263 0.16 0.06 -0.83
CA GLY A 263 0.15 -1.41 -0.81
C GLY A 263 -0.20 -2.02 -2.16
N LEU A 264 -1.29 -1.54 -2.77
CA LEU A 264 -1.71 -1.97 -4.12
C LEU A 264 -0.62 -1.70 -5.16
N THR A 265 0.07 -0.56 -5.07
CA THR A 265 1.16 -0.22 -5.99
C THR A 265 2.34 -1.17 -5.83
N VAL A 266 2.77 -1.48 -4.59
CA VAL A 266 3.86 -2.41 -4.31
C VAL A 266 3.56 -3.78 -4.91
N THR A 267 2.36 -4.32 -4.68
CA THR A 267 1.95 -5.62 -5.22
C THR A 267 1.91 -5.61 -6.74
N LEU A 268 1.44 -4.51 -7.35
CA LEU A 268 1.35 -4.36 -8.80
C LEU A 268 2.74 -4.27 -9.46
N VAL A 269 3.68 -3.53 -8.86
CA VAL A 269 5.08 -3.45 -9.29
C VAL A 269 5.76 -4.81 -9.21
N TRP A 270 5.58 -5.53 -8.11
CA TRP A 270 6.13 -6.87 -7.96
C TRP A 270 5.59 -7.80 -9.05
N LEU A 271 4.27 -7.83 -9.25
CA LEU A 271 3.66 -8.65 -10.29
C LEU A 271 4.21 -8.30 -11.68
N TYR A 272 4.32 -7.01 -12.00
CA TYR A 272 4.86 -6.55 -13.29
C TYR A 272 6.26 -7.09 -13.54
N ILE A 273 7.18 -6.98 -12.57
CA ILE A 273 8.56 -7.44 -12.72
C ILE A 273 8.61 -8.95 -12.94
N GLU A 274 7.78 -9.73 -12.24
CA GLU A 274 7.77 -11.18 -12.41
C GLU A 274 7.15 -11.61 -13.74
N ILE A 275 6.09 -10.93 -14.22
CA ILE A 275 5.54 -11.17 -15.56
C ILE A 275 6.56 -10.80 -16.63
N LEU A 276 7.19 -9.62 -16.52
CA LEU A 276 8.23 -9.16 -17.45
C LEU A 276 9.38 -10.18 -17.52
N ARG A 277 9.82 -10.69 -16.37
CA ARG A 277 10.85 -11.71 -16.27
C ARG A 277 10.42 -13.04 -16.90
N LEU A 278 9.22 -13.52 -16.60
CA LEU A 278 8.69 -14.74 -17.21
C LEU A 278 8.66 -14.61 -18.74
N LEU A 279 8.17 -13.49 -19.26
CA LEU A 279 8.15 -13.22 -20.69
C LEU A 279 9.56 -13.15 -21.26
N SER A 280 10.52 -12.56 -20.55
CA SER A 280 11.90 -12.53 -21.04
C SER A 280 12.49 -13.93 -21.21
N TYR A 281 12.20 -14.88 -20.32
CA TYR A 281 12.69 -16.26 -20.43
C TYR A 281 12.16 -16.98 -21.68
N PHE A 282 10.93 -16.69 -22.09
CA PHE A 282 10.36 -17.27 -23.29
C PHE A 282 10.82 -16.59 -24.60
N ASN A 283 11.46 -15.43 -24.51
CA ASN A 283 11.92 -14.68 -25.68
C ASN A 283 13.45 -14.54 -25.76
N SER A 284 14.19 -15.06 -24.78
CA SER A 284 15.66 -15.04 -24.73
C SER A 284 16.32 -16.30 -25.32
N ASP A 285 15.55 -17.14 -26.01
CA ASP A 285 16.01 -18.38 -26.67
C ASP A 285 16.44 -18.17 -28.13
#